data_AF-A0A8S4QUS2-F1
#
_entry.id   AF-A0A8S4QUS2-F1
#
_cell.length_a   1.000
_cell.length_b   1.000
_cell.length_c   1.000
_cell.angle_alpha   90.00
_cell.angle_beta   90.00
_cell.angle_gamma   90.00
#
_symmetry.space_group_name_H-M   'P 1'
#
loop_
_entity.id
_entity.type
_entity.pdbx_description
1 polymer ?
#
loop_
_entity_poly.entity_id
_entity_poly.type
_entity_poly.pdbx_seq_one_letter_code
_entity_poly.pdbx_strand_id
1 'polypeptide(L)'
;VEQPSRLVFKNCCFCIPLKTGCLILGYFYLISSIVVLLMTGFGLSFIVTMLHHVADAIKPLMITLVVLGSIILVLILIALPFNILLLIGLHKEKKNYIKIYLIFQLVFTILSILLRITGVILSMGGYLTGALTTLVYAVINIYYLIVIRSYYLKMSKGAKNVPAQLYQDGCVVIATTV
;
A
#
# COMPACT_ATOMS: atom_id res chain seq x y z
N VAL A 1 -13.51 -10.18 28.76
CA VAL A 1 -12.97 -8.80 28.81
C VAL A 1 -11.59 -8.91 28.17
N GLU A 2 -11.25 -8.45 26.98
CA GLU A 2 -11.79 -7.46 26.03
C GLU A 2 -11.91 -8.08 24.62
N GLN A 3 -12.97 -7.74 23.88
CA GLN A 3 -12.99 -7.96 22.43
C GLN A 3 -12.34 -6.74 21.76
N PRO A 4 -11.22 -6.90 21.02
CA PRO A 4 -10.64 -5.78 20.30
C PRO A 4 -11.62 -5.38 19.20
N SER A 5 -12.07 -4.15 19.27
CA SER A 5 -12.96 -3.44 18.35
C SER A 5 -12.45 -3.60 16.90
N ARG A 6 -12.90 -4.66 16.23
CA ARG A 6 -12.57 -4.93 14.84
C ARG A 6 -13.37 -3.96 13.98
N LEU A 7 -12.72 -2.89 13.55
CA LEU A 7 -13.22 -1.94 12.54
C LEU A 7 -13.57 -2.70 11.25
N VAL A 8 -14.84 -3.12 11.14
CA VAL A 8 -15.42 -3.65 9.89
C VAL A 8 -16.16 -2.49 9.24
N PHE A 9 -15.48 -1.77 8.36
CA PHE A 9 -16.09 -0.71 7.56
C PHE A 9 -17.14 -1.32 6.62
N LYS A 10 -18.42 -1.00 6.85
CA LYS A 10 -19.54 -1.44 5.98
C LYS A 10 -19.48 -0.75 4.60
N ASN A 11 -19.06 0.51 4.57
CA ASN A 11 -19.02 1.37 3.38
C ASN A 11 -17.66 2.08 3.30
N CYS A 12 -17.02 2.09 2.12
CA CYS A 12 -16.01 3.11 1.81
C CYS A 12 -16.79 4.38 1.45
N CYS A 13 -16.57 5.49 2.17
CA CYS A 13 -17.24 6.78 1.93
C CYS A 13 -18.77 6.66 1.75
N PHE A 14 -19.49 6.35 2.83
CA PHE A 14 -20.95 6.50 3.02
C PHE A 14 -21.91 5.71 2.09
N CYS A 15 -21.60 5.45 0.81
CA CYS A 15 -22.57 4.90 -0.17
C CYS A 15 -21.99 3.86 -1.17
N ILE A 16 -20.69 3.57 -1.16
CA ILE A 16 -20.09 2.67 -2.18
C ILE A 16 -20.00 1.24 -1.63
N PRO A 17 -20.51 0.21 -2.35
CA PRO A 17 -20.38 -1.17 -1.94
C PRO A 17 -18.89 -1.54 -1.81
N LEU A 18 -18.54 -2.18 -0.70
CA LEU A 18 -17.16 -2.52 -0.32
C LEU A 18 -16.36 -3.22 -1.44
N LYS A 19 -17.05 -4.00 -2.30
CA LYS A 19 -16.47 -4.64 -3.48
C LYS A 19 -15.97 -3.62 -4.50
N THR A 20 -16.80 -2.66 -4.87
CA THR A 20 -16.45 -1.58 -5.81
C THR A 20 -15.36 -0.68 -5.22
N GLY A 21 -15.42 -0.37 -3.93
CA GLY A 21 -14.39 0.41 -3.24
C GLY A 21 -13.00 -0.24 -3.28
N CYS A 22 -12.89 -1.53 -2.95
CA CYS A 22 -11.62 -2.26 -3.07
C CYS A 22 -11.11 -2.33 -4.52
N LEU A 23 -12.02 -2.46 -5.49
CA LEU A 23 -11.68 -2.56 -6.90
C LEU A 23 -11.11 -1.22 -7.41
N ILE A 24 -11.76 -0.09 -7.08
CA ILE A 24 -11.27 1.26 -7.38
C ILE A 24 -9.91 1.50 -6.72
N LEU A 25 -9.75 1.19 -5.44
CA LEU A 25 -8.47 1.37 -4.73
C LEU A 25 -7.36 0.49 -5.32
N GLY A 26 -7.67 -0.72 -5.75
CA GLY A 26 -6.73 -1.59 -6.45
C GLY A 26 -6.22 -0.97 -7.75
N TYR A 27 -7.12 -0.42 -8.57
CA TYR A 27 -6.73 0.32 -9.78
C TYR A 27 -5.92 1.57 -9.47
N PHE A 28 -6.32 2.34 -8.46
CA PHE A 28 -5.60 3.55 -8.07
C PHE A 28 -4.17 3.25 -7.60
N TYR A 29 -3.99 2.16 -6.84
CA TYR A 29 -2.68 1.68 -6.43
C TYR A 29 -1.83 1.20 -7.61
N LEU A 30 -2.45 0.54 -8.60
CA LEU A 30 -1.77 0.09 -9.81
C LEU A 30 -1.31 1.29 -10.65
N ILE A 31 -2.18 2.27 -10.89
CA ILE A 31 -1.85 3.51 -11.60
C ILE A 31 -0.74 4.26 -10.87
N SER A 32 -0.86 4.41 -9.54
CA SER A 32 0.17 5.04 -8.71
C SER A 32 1.51 4.32 -8.83
N SER A 33 1.50 2.98 -8.85
CA SER A 33 2.72 2.18 -9.03
C SER A 33 3.38 2.42 -10.40
N ILE A 34 2.59 2.55 -11.48
CA ILE A 34 3.10 2.87 -12.82
C ILE A 34 3.69 4.29 -12.86
N VAL A 35 3.00 5.28 -12.28
CA VAL A 35 3.49 6.66 -12.22
C VAL A 35 4.80 6.73 -11.44
N VAL A 36 4.89 6.05 -10.30
CA VAL A 36 6.12 5.99 -9.49
C VAL A 36 7.24 5.27 -10.25
N LEU A 37 6.94 4.21 -11.01
CA LEU A 37 7.92 3.52 -11.85
C LEU A 37 8.52 4.47 -12.88
N LEU A 38 7.69 5.23 -13.60
CA LEU A 38 8.14 6.20 -14.60
C LEU A 38 8.96 7.32 -13.94
N MET A 39 8.46 7.92 -12.86
CA MET A 39 9.15 8.99 -12.13
C MET A 39 10.52 8.52 -11.59
N THR A 40 10.59 7.30 -11.04
CA THR A 40 11.83 6.73 -10.54
C THR A 40 12.80 6.43 -11.69
N GLY A 41 12.30 5.93 -12.83
CA GLY A 41 13.09 5.69 -14.03
C GLY A 41 13.72 6.97 -14.56
N PHE A 42 12.92 8.01 -14.81
CA PHE A 42 13.42 9.32 -15.24
C PHE A 42 14.37 9.95 -14.23
N GLY A 43 14.05 9.85 -12.93
CA GLY A 43 14.92 10.32 -11.85
C GLY A 43 16.28 9.62 -11.87
N LEU A 44 16.33 8.30 -12.09
CA LEU A 44 17.57 7.56 -12.18
C LEU A 44 18.42 8.02 -13.37
N SER A 45 17.79 8.18 -14.55
CA SER A 45 18.46 8.68 -15.75
C SER A 45 19.05 10.07 -15.52
N PHE A 46 18.32 10.95 -14.84
CA PHE A 46 18.79 12.28 -14.48
C PHE A 46 19.99 12.23 -13.52
N ILE A 47 19.93 11.41 -12.47
CA ILE A 47 21.03 11.26 -11.51
C ILE A 47 22.30 10.71 -12.20
N VAL A 48 22.15 9.75 -13.12
CA VAL A 48 23.28 9.18 -13.87
C VAL A 48 23.91 10.22 -14.81
N THR A 49 23.12 11.03 -15.51
CA THR A 49 23.68 12.12 -16.34
C THR A 49 24.41 13.17 -15.51
N MET A 50 23.89 13.49 -14.33
CA MET A 50 24.52 14.40 -13.39
C MET A 50 25.82 13.80 -12.81
N LEU A 51 25.89 12.49 -12.56
CA LEU A 51 27.08 11.80 -12.02
C LEU A 51 28.35 12.09 -12.84
N HIS A 52 28.23 12.25 -14.16
CA HIS A 52 29.37 12.58 -15.02
C HIS A 52 29.90 14.01 -14.86
N HIS A 53 29.08 14.93 -14.32
CA HIS A 53 29.39 16.36 -14.22
C HIS A 53 29.79 16.79 -12.79
N VAL A 54 29.67 15.90 -11.79
CA VAL A 54 29.98 16.22 -10.39
C VAL A 54 31.43 15.92 -10.03
N ALA A 55 31.98 16.72 -9.12
CA ALA A 55 33.30 16.51 -8.52
C ALA A 55 33.43 15.15 -7.80
N ASP A 56 34.65 14.60 -7.78
CA ASP A 56 34.95 13.28 -7.22
C ASP A 56 34.53 13.08 -5.76
N ALA A 57 34.50 14.16 -4.97
CA ALA A 57 34.11 14.12 -3.57
C ALA A 57 32.66 13.64 -3.32
N ILE A 58 31.75 13.83 -4.27
CA ILE A 58 30.30 13.51 -4.10
C ILE A 58 29.90 12.23 -4.87
N LYS A 59 30.81 11.71 -5.72
CA LYS A 59 30.59 10.48 -6.49
C LYS A 59 30.15 9.27 -5.65
N PRO A 60 30.76 8.93 -4.49
CA PRO A 60 30.34 7.74 -3.75
C PRO A 60 28.88 7.84 -3.28
N LEU A 61 28.44 9.03 -2.83
CA LEU A 61 27.07 9.27 -2.41
C LEU A 61 26.07 9.12 -3.58
N MET A 62 26.39 9.70 -4.74
CA MET A 62 25.55 9.60 -5.94
C MET A 62 25.46 8.15 -6.45
N ILE A 63 26.55 7.39 -6.41
CA ILE A 63 26.55 5.96 -6.76
C ILE A 63 25.63 5.19 -5.81
N THR A 64 25.70 5.43 -4.49
CA THR A 64 24.81 4.78 -3.53
C THR A 64 23.34 5.09 -3.80
N LEU A 65 23.00 6.33 -4.17
CA LEU A 65 21.63 6.69 -4.55
C LEU A 65 21.16 5.99 -5.82
N VAL A 66 22.03 5.84 -6.82
CA VAL A 66 21.71 5.08 -8.06
C VAL A 66 21.45 3.61 -7.75
N VAL A 67 22.29 2.99 -6.91
CA VAL A 67 22.11 1.59 -6.49
C VAL A 67 20.82 1.41 -5.69
N LEU A 68 20.53 2.31 -4.75
CA LEU A 68 19.29 2.25 -3.97
C LEU A 68 18.06 2.42 -4.89
N GLY A 69 18.12 3.38 -5.81
CA GLY A 69 17.05 3.64 -6.77
C GLY A 69 16.80 2.47 -7.73
N SER A 70 17.85 1.77 -8.18
CA SER A 70 17.72 0.59 -9.04
C SER A 70 17.08 -0.59 -8.30
N ILE A 71 17.43 -0.80 -7.03
CA ILE A 71 16.78 -1.81 -6.17
C ILE A 71 15.28 -1.50 -6.02
N ILE A 72 14.91 -0.24 -5.75
CA ILE A 72 13.51 0.18 -5.64
C ILE A 72 12.77 -0.06 -6.96
N LEU A 73 13.39 0.24 -8.10
CA LEU A 73 12.82 0.03 -9.42
C LEU A 73 12.52 -1.45 -9.69
N VAL A 74 13.46 -2.35 -9.36
CA VAL A 74 13.27 -3.81 -9.49
C VAL A 74 12.15 -4.29 -8.56
N LEU A 75 12.10 -3.79 -7.33
CA LEU A 75 11.03 -4.12 -6.38
C LEU A 75 9.66 -3.74 -6.92
N ILE A 76 9.50 -2.54 -7.52
CA ILE A 76 8.23 -2.10 -8.11
C ILE A 76 7.83 -2.99 -9.29
N LEU A 77 8.78 -3.38 -10.14
CA LEU A 77 8.57 -4.32 -11.25
C LEU A 77 8.07 -5.67 -10.76
N ILE A 78 8.62 -6.18 -9.67
CA ILE A 78 8.16 -7.43 -9.04
C ILE A 78 6.77 -7.24 -8.41
N ALA A 79 6.47 -6.08 -7.83
CA ALA A 79 5.17 -5.83 -7.19
C ALA A 79 4.00 -5.68 -8.19
N LEU A 80 4.27 -5.24 -9.43
CA LEU A 80 3.25 -5.09 -10.48
C LEU A 80 2.41 -6.35 -10.73
N PRO A 81 2.98 -7.55 -11.01
CA PRO A 81 2.19 -8.76 -11.21
C PRO A 81 1.40 -9.16 -9.96
N PHE A 82 1.91 -8.89 -8.76
CA PHE A 82 1.17 -9.15 -7.52
C PHE A 82 -0.06 -8.23 -7.38
N ASN A 83 0.04 -6.97 -7.80
CA ASN A 83 -1.12 -6.07 -7.83
C ASN A 83 -2.19 -6.55 -8.82
N ILE A 84 -1.78 -7.10 -9.97
CA ILE A 84 -2.71 -7.71 -10.94
C ILE A 84 -3.35 -8.97 -10.34
N LEU A 85 -2.57 -9.81 -9.64
CA LEU A 85 -3.08 -10.99 -8.92
C LEU A 85 -4.11 -10.62 -7.86
N LEU A 86 -3.91 -9.51 -7.14
CA LEU A 86 -4.93 -9.01 -6.22
C LEU A 86 -6.22 -8.67 -6.97
N LEU A 87 -6.12 -7.95 -8.08
CA LEU A 87 -7.28 -7.55 -8.89
C LEU A 87 -8.06 -8.78 -9.37
N ILE A 88 -7.36 -9.80 -9.86
CA ILE A 88 -7.93 -11.09 -10.25
C ILE A 88 -8.54 -11.81 -9.03
N GLY A 89 -7.86 -11.79 -7.88
CA GLY A 89 -8.34 -12.37 -6.63
C GLY A 89 -9.63 -11.73 -6.13
N LEU A 90 -9.76 -10.41 -6.33
CA LEU A 90 -10.96 -9.63 -6.02
C LEU A 90 -12.12 -9.98 -6.96
N HIS A 91 -11.84 -10.14 -8.27
CA HIS A 91 -12.84 -10.54 -9.26
C HIS A 91 -13.34 -11.97 -9.07
N LYS A 92 -12.44 -12.92 -8.74
CA LYS A 92 -12.79 -14.34 -8.56
C LYS A 92 -13.29 -14.67 -7.16
N GLU A 93 -13.36 -13.71 -6.25
CA GLU A 93 -13.82 -13.86 -4.85
C GLU A 93 -13.13 -15.01 -4.08
N LYS A 94 -11.93 -15.40 -4.50
CA LYS A 94 -11.17 -16.51 -3.89
C LYS A 94 -10.29 -16.00 -2.74
N LYS A 95 -10.76 -16.28 -1.52
CA LYS A 95 -10.18 -15.84 -0.24
C LYS A 95 -8.71 -16.22 -0.04
N ASN A 96 -8.30 -17.39 -0.53
CA ASN A 96 -6.93 -17.87 -0.37
C ASN A 96 -5.90 -16.97 -1.07
N TYR A 97 -6.22 -16.48 -2.28
CA TYR A 97 -5.33 -15.60 -3.03
C TYR A 97 -5.18 -14.23 -2.35
N ILE A 98 -6.30 -13.70 -1.83
CA ILE A 98 -6.31 -12.42 -1.10
C ILE A 98 -5.48 -12.52 0.18
N LYS A 99 -5.53 -13.65 0.90
CA LYS A 99 -4.74 -13.85 2.13
C LYS A 99 -3.23 -13.86 1.84
N ILE A 100 -2.80 -14.58 0.81
CA ILE A 100 -1.39 -14.66 0.41
C ILE A 100 -0.90 -13.27 -0.02
N TYR A 101 -1.68 -12.57 -0.84
CA TYR A 101 -1.34 -11.20 -1.26
C TYR A 101 -1.23 -10.24 -0.06
N LEU A 102 -2.13 -10.31 0.92
CA LEU A 102 -2.08 -9.43 2.11
C LEU A 102 -0.76 -9.57 2.88
N ILE A 103 -0.26 -10.80 3.04
CA ILE A 103 1.01 -11.06 3.72
C ILE A 103 2.17 -10.50 2.89
N PHE A 104 2.16 -10.78 1.58
CA PHE A 104 3.18 -10.28 0.66
C PHE A 104 3.23 -8.74 0.64
N GLN A 105 2.07 -8.09 0.51
CA GLN A 105 1.95 -6.63 0.48
C GLN A 105 2.43 -6.00 1.80
N LEU A 106 2.16 -6.63 2.95
CA LEU A 106 2.65 -6.18 4.24
C LEU A 106 4.18 -6.19 4.31
N VAL A 107 4.80 -7.31 3.93
CA VAL A 107 6.27 -7.46 3.92
C VAL A 107 6.90 -6.44 2.96
N PHE A 108 6.34 -6.32 1.76
CA PHE A 108 6.83 -5.39 0.75
C PHE A 108 6.70 -3.92 1.18
N THR A 109 5.62 -3.57 1.88
CA THR A 109 5.43 -2.23 2.44
C THR A 109 6.51 -1.90 3.47
N ILE A 110 6.81 -2.83 4.39
CA ILE A 110 7.86 -2.64 5.41
C ILE A 110 9.22 -2.46 4.73
N LEU A 111 9.56 -3.33 3.78
CA LEU A 111 10.82 -3.26 3.04
C LEU A 111 10.96 -1.93 2.29
N SER A 112 9.89 -1.48 1.64
CA SER A 112 9.85 -0.20 0.91
C SER A 112 10.05 1.00 1.85
N ILE A 113 9.46 0.97 3.04
CA ILE A 113 9.63 2.04 4.04
C ILE A 113 11.09 2.11 4.50
N LEU A 114 11.72 0.98 4.81
CA LEU A 114 13.13 0.94 5.22
C LEU A 114 14.06 1.52 4.15
N LEU A 115 13.87 1.14 2.89
CA LEU A 115 14.65 1.67 1.77
C LEU A 115 14.47 3.18 1.59
N ARG A 116 13.23 3.68 1.74
CA ARG A 116 12.98 5.13 1.67
C ARG A 116 13.62 5.88 2.83
N ILE A 117 13.59 5.35 4.04
CA ILE A 117 14.26 5.96 5.20
C ILE A 117 15.76 6.11 4.93
N THR A 118 16.42 5.05 4.45
CA THR A 118 17.84 5.11 4.07
C THR A 118 18.08 6.16 2.99
N GLY A 119 17.23 6.24 1.97
CA GLY A 119 17.31 7.25 0.92
C GLY A 119 17.17 8.70 1.44
N VAL A 120 16.31 8.93 2.43
CA VAL A 120 16.13 10.26 3.06
C VAL A 120 17.35 10.65 3.88
N ILE A 121 17.94 9.71 4.64
CA ILE A 121 19.16 9.97 5.44
C ILE A 121 20.32 10.39 4.53
N LEU A 122 20.45 9.77 3.35
CA LEU A 122 21.50 10.08 2.38
C LEU A 122 21.24 11.35 1.56
N SER A 123 20.05 11.93 1.63
CA SER A 123 19.69 13.11 0.82
C SER A 123 20.18 14.40 1.48
N MET A 124 21.09 15.13 0.84
CA MET A 124 21.81 16.31 1.37
C MET A 124 20.97 17.60 1.51
N GLY A 125 19.65 17.59 1.27
CA GLY A 125 18.85 18.83 1.32
C GLY A 125 17.34 18.66 1.31
N GLY A 126 16.84 17.43 1.46
CA GLY A 126 15.43 17.08 1.28
C GLY A 126 14.79 16.41 2.49
N TYR A 127 15.31 16.58 3.70
CA TYR A 127 14.84 15.82 4.86
C TYR A 127 13.36 16.02 5.16
N LEU A 128 12.87 17.27 5.13
CA LEU A 128 11.46 17.59 5.37
C LEU A 128 10.55 17.00 4.30
N THR A 129 10.88 17.20 3.02
CA THR A 129 10.09 16.68 1.89
C THR A 129 10.15 15.16 1.82
N GLY A 130 11.30 14.56 2.10
CA GLY A 130 11.51 13.12 2.18
C GLY A 130 10.75 12.46 3.34
N ALA A 131 10.76 13.08 4.51
CA ALA A 131 10.00 12.60 5.67
C ALA A 131 8.48 12.68 5.42
N LEU A 132 7.99 13.82 4.92
CA LEU A 132 6.57 14.01 4.59
C LEU A 132 6.11 13.01 3.53
N THR A 133 6.87 12.83 2.45
CA THR A 133 6.52 11.86 1.40
C THR A 133 6.52 10.43 1.92
N THR A 134 7.46 10.06 2.79
CA THR A 134 7.50 8.74 3.43
C THR A 134 6.31 8.50 4.36
N LEU A 135 5.93 9.52 5.14
CA LEU A 135 4.74 9.46 6.01
C LEU A 135 3.45 9.30 5.21
N VAL A 136 3.26 10.12 4.18
CA VAL A 136 2.08 10.03 3.29
C VAL A 136 2.02 8.65 2.63
N TYR A 137 3.15 8.15 2.12
CA TYR A 137 3.24 6.80 1.56
C TYR A 137 2.84 5.73 2.57
N ALA A 138 3.34 5.79 3.81
CA ALA A 138 3.02 4.84 4.85
C ALA A 138 1.53 4.85 5.20
N VAL A 139 0.93 6.05 5.38
CA VAL A 139 -0.50 6.20 5.67
C VAL A 139 -1.37 5.61 4.57
N ILE A 140 -1.06 5.90 3.31
CA ILE A 140 -1.80 5.36 2.15
C ILE A 140 -1.70 3.82 2.11
N ASN A 141 -0.51 3.25 2.31
CA ASN A 141 -0.33 1.80 2.31
C ASN A 141 -1.06 1.11 3.49
N ILE A 142 -1.02 1.71 4.68
CA ILE A 142 -1.74 1.21 5.86
C ILE A 142 -3.24 1.26 5.60
N TYR A 143 -3.76 2.37 5.07
CA TYR A 143 -5.16 2.50 4.69
C TYR A 143 -5.58 1.40 3.70
N TYR A 144 -4.78 1.20 2.65
CA TYR A 144 -5.01 0.15 1.65
C TYR A 144 -5.07 -1.24 2.28
N LEU A 145 -4.14 -1.55 3.19
CA LEU A 145 -4.08 -2.83 3.89
C LEU A 145 -5.30 -3.06 4.79
N ILE A 146 -5.74 -2.02 5.52
CA ILE A 146 -6.95 -2.07 6.35
C ILE A 146 -8.18 -2.34 5.49
N VAL A 147 -8.31 -1.66 4.35
CA VAL A 147 -9.46 -1.81 3.45
C VAL A 147 -9.54 -3.23 2.87
N ILE A 148 -8.42 -3.77 2.37
CA ILE A 148 -8.38 -5.16 1.85
C ILE A 148 -8.67 -6.17 2.97
N ARG A 149 -8.12 -5.95 4.18
CA ARG A 149 -8.38 -6.81 5.33
C ARG A 149 -9.86 -6.82 5.71
N SER A 150 -10.52 -5.66 5.66
CA SER A 150 -11.95 -5.53 5.91
C SER A 150 -12.77 -6.32 4.89
N TYR A 151 -12.39 -6.25 3.61
CA TYR A 151 -13.02 -7.01 2.53
C TYR A 151 -12.80 -8.53 2.67
N TYR A 152 -11.58 -8.95 3.01
CA TYR A 152 -11.26 -10.36 3.30
C TYR A 152 -12.12 -10.93 4.44
N LEU A 153 -12.32 -10.15 5.52
CA LEU A 153 -13.18 -10.54 6.65
C LEU A 153 -14.65 -10.69 6.22
N LYS A 154 -15.17 -9.81 5.36
CA LYS A 154 -16.53 -9.91 4.81
C LYS A 154 -16.71 -11.20 4.02
N MET A 155 -15.75 -11.55 3.16
CA MET A 155 -15.76 -12.82 2.44
C MET A 155 -15.66 -14.03 3.38
N SER A 156 -14.79 -13.96 4.40
CA SER A 156 -14.63 -15.06 5.36
C SER A 156 -15.92 -15.34 6.14
N LYS A 157 -16.60 -14.29 6.63
CA LYS A 157 -17.91 -14.39 7.31
C LYS A 157 -19.00 -14.92 6.39
N GLY A 158 -18.98 -14.57 5.10
CA GLY A 158 -19.94 -15.09 4.13
C GLY A 158 -19.87 -16.61 3.82
N ALA A 159 -18.83 -17.34 4.26
CA ALA A 159 -18.80 -18.82 4.12
C ALA A 159 -18.94 -19.59 5.43
N LYS A 160 -19.00 -18.92 6.57
CA LYS A 160 -19.38 -19.56 7.84
C LYS A 160 -20.77 -19.04 8.14
N ASN A 161 -21.80 -19.85 7.86
CA ASN A 161 -23.18 -19.55 8.20
C ASN A 161 -23.27 -19.18 9.69
N VAL A 162 -23.32 -17.88 9.97
CA VAL A 162 -23.69 -17.29 11.25
C VAL A 162 -25.02 -16.59 10.98
N PRO A 163 -26.07 -16.88 11.76
CA PRO A 163 -27.43 -16.43 11.47
C PRO A 163 -27.49 -14.92 11.30
N ALA A 164 -28.27 -14.53 10.30
CA ALA A 164 -28.56 -13.17 9.91
C ALA A 164 -29.39 -12.45 10.99
N GLN A 165 -28.77 -12.03 12.11
CA GLN A 165 -29.38 -11.10 13.06
C GLN A 165 -28.32 -10.20 13.72
N LEU A 166 -27.88 -9.20 12.96
CA LEU A 166 -27.74 -7.79 13.36
C LEU A 166 -27.30 -6.96 12.14
N TYR A 167 -27.89 -7.31 11.00
CA TYR A 167 -27.85 -6.60 9.74
C TYR A 167 -29.26 -6.03 9.53
N GLN A 168 -29.66 -5.10 10.38
CA GLN A 168 -30.76 -4.22 10.09
C GLN A 168 -30.32 -2.80 10.43
N ASP A 169 -30.44 -1.96 9.40
CA ASP A 169 -30.74 -0.54 9.45
C ASP A 169 -29.75 0.36 10.17
N GLY A 170 -28.90 1.02 9.37
CA GLY A 170 -28.79 2.48 9.32
C GLY A 170 -28.44 3.31 10.57
N CYS A 171 -28.41 2.77 11.78
CA CYS A 171 -28.25 3.55 12.99
C CYS A 171 -27.31 2.84 13.95
N VAL A 172 -26.33 3.60 14.46
CA VAL A 172 -25.54 3.21 15.61
C VAL A 172 -26.50 3.19 16.80
N VAL A 173 -27.04 2.02 17.14
CA VAL A 173 -27.58 1.80 18.48
C VAL A 173 -26.38 1.52 19.37
N ILE A 174 -25.94 2.56 20.06
CA ILE A 174 -25.09 2.40 21.24
C ILE A 174 -25.96 1.61 22.22
N ALA A 175 -25.67 0.33 22.40
CA ALA A 175 -26.26 -0.45 23.47
C ALA A 175 -25.68 0.08 24.79
N THR A 176 -26.28 1.15 25.31
CA THR A 176 -26.18 1.51 26.72
C THR A 176 -27.00 0.49 27.49
N THR A 177 -26.34 -0.55 27.99
CA THR A 177 -26.78 -1.22 29.21
C THR A 177 -26.34 -0.37 30.39
N VAL A 178 -27.29 0.38 30.94
CA VAL A 178 -27.67 0.58 32.35
C VAL A 178 -28.62 1.78 32.36
#